data_AF-A0A6L3EXM7-F1
#
_entry.id   AF-A0A6L3EXM7-F1
#
_cell.length_a   1.000
_cell.length_b   1.000
_cell.length_c   1.000
_cell.angle_alpha   90.00
_cell.angle_beta   90.00
_cell.angle_gamma   90.00
#
_symmetry.space_group_name_H-M   'P 1'
#
loop_
_entity.id
_entity.type
_entity.pdbx_description
1 polymer ?
#
loop_
_entity_poly.entity_id
_entity_poly.type
_entity_poly.pdbx_seq_one_letter_code
_entity_poly.pdbx_strand_id
1 'polypeptide(L)' 'ELQNALATAQTLSGLLPICATCKKIRDDTGYWHQVEEYIRDHAEVDFSHGICPDCVKDIQDQIAKLKNKRRVYQG' A
#
# COMPACT_ATOMS: atom_id res chain seq x y z
N GLU A 1 7.82 40.99 -9.95
CA GLU A 1 7.64 40.00 -8.86
C GLU A 1 6.95 38.77 -9.44
N LEU A 2 7.74 37.78 -9.84
CA LEU A 2 7.29 36.57 -10.55
C LEU A 2 7.63 35.34 -9.68
N GLN A 3 7.34 35.41 -8.38
CA GLN A 3 7.80 34.41 -7.39
C GLN A 3 6.68 33.67 -6.66
N ASN A 4 5.45 33.66 -7.18
CA ASN A 4 4.34 32.90 -6.58
C ASN A 4 3.60 32.04 -7.62
N ALA A 5 4.32 31.27 -8.44
CA ALA A 5 3.69 30.53 -9.54
C ALA A 5 3.68 28.99 -9.43
N LEU A 6 4.37 28.33 -8.48
CA LEU A 6 4.42 26.86 -8.48
C LEU A 6 4.51 26.26 -7.07
N ALA A 7 3.60 26.64 -6.18
CA ALA A 7 3.32 25.86 -4.97
C ALA A 7 1.96 25.18 -5.07
N THR A 8 1.52 24.86 -6.29
CA THR A 8 0.34 24.04 -6.51
C THR A 8 0.77 22.61 -6.24
N ALA A 9 0.50 22.14 -5.02
CA ALA A 9 0.56 20.73 -4.68
C ALA A 9 0.03 19.91 -5.87
N GLN A 10 0.88 19.05 -6.44
CA GLN A 10 0.49 18.03 -7.41
C GLN A 10 -0.44 17.06 -6.68
N THR A 11 -1.66 17.53 -6.48
CA THR A 11 -2.70 16.76 -5.82
C THR A 11 -3.04 15.70 -6.84
N LEU A 12 -2.98 14.42 -6.45
CA LEU A 12 -3.52 13.31 -7.22
C LEU A 12 -5.01 13.59 -7.46
N SER A 13 -5.32 14.36 -8.49
CA SER A 13 -6.66 14.84 -8.80
C SER A 13 -7.18 14.06 -9.99
N GLY A 14 -8.18 13.22 -9.76
CA GLY A 14 -8.79 12.39 -10.79
C GLY A 14 -9.16 11.01 -10.29
N LEU A 15 -9.80 10.22 -11.16
CA LEU A 15 -10.13 8.82 -10.91
C LEU A 15 -8.97 7.94 -11.38
N LEU A 16 -8.21 7.36 -10.45
CA LEU A 16 -7.14 6.41 -10.80
C LEU A 16 -7.72 5.01 -11.08
N PRO A 17 -7.54 4.45 -12.29
CA PRO A 17 -7.95 3.09 -12.57
C PRO A 17 -7.08 2.09 -11.80
N ILE A 18 -7.70 1.32 -10.91
CA ILE A 18 -7.05 0.31 -10.07
C ILE A 18 -7.51 -1.10 -10.43
N CYS A 19 -6.60 -2.07 -10.41
CA CYS A 19 -6.95 -3.47 -10.62
C CYS A 19 -7.79 -3.99 -9.45
N ALA A 20 -8.99 -4.52 -9.71
CA ALA A 20 -9.87 -5.03 -8.66
C ALA A 20 -9.24 -6.19 -7.86
N THR A 21 -8.36 -6.97 -8.49
CA THR A 21 -7.72 -8.16 -7.90
C THR A 21 -6.44 -7.82 -7.15
N CYS A 22 -5.45 -7.21 -7.82
CA CYS A 22 -4.11 -7.01 -7.25
C CYS A 22 -3.84 -5.57 -6.77
N LYS A 23 -4.81 -4.66 -6.93
CA LYS A 23 -4.74 -3.27 -6.46
C LYS A 23 -3.65 -2.40 -7.10
N LYS A 24 -2.96 -2.88 -8.14
CA LYS A 24 -2.07 -2.05 -8.96
C LYS A 24 -2.80 -0.90 -9.63
N ILE A 25 -2.12 0.22 -9.85
CA ILE A 25 -2.64 1.40 -10.56
C ILE A 25 -2.20 1.31 -12.03
N ARG A 26 -3.12 1.59 -12.95
CA ARG A 26 -2.78 1.72 -14.37
C ARG A 26 -2.48 3.18 -14.69
N ASP A 27 -1.32 3.43 -15.28
CA ASP A 27 -0.96 4.76 -15.77
C ASP A 27 -1.56 5.07 -17.16
N ASP A 28 -1.29 6.26 -17.67
CA ASP A 28 -1.79 6.74 -18.96
C ASP A 28 -1.19 5.99 -20.17
N THR A 29 -0.06 5.31 -19.99
CA THR A 29 0.57 4.47 -21.01
C THR A 29 0.05 3.02 -20.99
N GLY A 30 -0.74 2.68 -19.97
CA GLY A 30 -1.31 1.35 -19.77
C GLY A 30 -0.45 0.41 -18.92
N TYR A 31 0.67 0.86 -18.37
CA TYR A 31 1.48 0.06 -17.45
C TYR A 31 0.85 -0.01 -16.06
N TRP A 32 1.11 -1.12 -15.37
CA TRP A 32 0.56 -1.40 -14.05
C TRP A 32 1.65 -1.30 -12.98
N HIS A 33 1.53 -0.27 -12.14
CA HIS A 33 2.47 0.05 -11.07
C HIS A 33 1.95 -0.40 -9.72
N GLN A 34 2.86 -0.66 -8.78
CA GLN A 34 2.46 -0.76 -7.38
C GLN A 34 1.94 0.59 -6.91
N VAL A 35 1.02 0.59 -5.94
CA VAL A 35 0.38 1.82 -5.44
C VAL A 35 1.44 2.77 -4.88
N GLU A 36 2.38 2.24 -4.10
CA GLU A 36 3.44 3.00 -3.44
C GLU A 36 4.43 3.57 -4.45
N GLU A 37 4.73 2.85 -5.51
CA GLU A 37 5.58 3.30 -6.62
C GLU A 37 4.91 4.46 -7.37
N TYR A 38 3.66 4.27 -7.79
CA TYR A 38 2.92 5.30 -8.50
C TYR A 38 2.78 6.58 -7.67
N ILE A 39 2.43 6.47 -6.38
CA ILE A 39 2.28 7.64 -5.52
C ILE A 39 3.62 8.34 -5.29
N ARG A 40 4.73 7.60 -5.07
CA ARG A 40 6.06 8.22 -4.92
C ARG A 40 6.48 9.01 -6.15
N ASP A 41 6.14 8.52 -7.34
CA ASP A 41 6.52 9.17 -8.60
C ASP A 41 5.63 10.38 -8.94
N HIS A 42 4.40 10.42 -8.41
CA HIS A 42 3.39 11.45 -8.74
C HIS A 42 3.05 12.38 -7.57
N ALA A 43 3.65 12.19 -6.39
CA ALA A 43 3.50 13.03 -5.22
C ALA A 43 4.84 13.12 -4.47
N GLU A 44 5.10 14.25 -3.81
CA GLU A 44 6.31 14.48 -3.01
C GLU A 44 6.25 13.74 -1.66
N VAL A 45 6.18 12.41 -1.69
CA VAL A 45 6.03 11.55 -0.50
C VAL A 45 6.90 10.31 -0.57
N ASP A 46 7.44 9.91 0.58
CA ASP A 46 8.16 8.66 0.77
C ASP A 46 7.39 7.71 1.68
N PHE A 47 7.58 6.40 1.47
CA PHE A 47 6.92 5.34 2.24
C PHE A 47 7.93 4.59 3.11
N SER A 48 7.58 4.43 4.39
CA SER A 48 8.23 3.50 5.31
C SER A 48 7.37 2.26 5.53
N HIS A 49 8.00 1.11 5.81
CA HIS A 49 7.29 -0.12 6.12
C HIS A 49 7.11 -0.29 7.63
N GLY A 50 5.87 -0.40 8.08
CA GLY A 50 5.49 -0.65 9.47
C GLY A 50 4.33 -1.64 9.57
N ILE A 51 4.09 -2.17 10.76
CA ILE A 51 2.97 -3.08 11.05
C ILE A 51 2.11 -2.40 12.10
N CYS A 52 0.81 -2.19 11.81
CA CYS A 52 -0.10 -1.59 12.77
C CYS A 52 -0.49 -2.59 13.89
N PRO A 53 -1.01 -2.11 15.04
CA PRO A 53 -1.41 -2.98 16.14
C PRO A 53 -2.41 -4.09 15.76
N ASP A 54 -3.34 -3.81 14.83
CA ASP A 54 -4.32 -4.79 14.37
C ASP A 54 -3.66 -5.93 13.58
N CYS A 55 -2.74 -5.60 12.65
CA CYS A 55 -2.00 -6.61 11.93
C CYS A 55 -1.11 -7.45 12.86
N VAL A 56 -0.51 -6.84 13.89
CA VAL A 56 0.24 -7.60 14.91
C VAL A 56 -0.67 -8.59 15.62
N LYS A 57 -1.87 -8.17 16.01
CA LYS A 57 -2.87 -9.04 16.65
C LYS A 57 -3.28 -10.19 15.74
N ASP A 58 -3.56 -9.92 14.47
CA ASP A 58 -3.92 -10.95 13.50
C ASP A 58 -2.80 -11.99 13.31
N ILE A 59 -1.54 -11.53 13.24
CA ILE A 59 -0.38 -12.40 13.16
C ILE A 59 -0.28 -13.27 14.43
N GLN A 60 -0.47 -12.69 15.61
CA GLN A 60 -0.47 -13.44 16.88
C GLN A 60 -1.56 -14.52 16.91
N ASP A 61 -2.77 -14.19 16.45
CA ASP A 61 -3.89 -15.13 16.38
C ASP A 61 -3.62 -16.27 15.38
N GLN A 62 -3.02 -15.96 14.22
CA GLN A 62 -2.59 -16.97 13.25
C GLN A 62 -1.53 -17.90 13.85
N ILE A 63 -0.52 -17.35 14.53
CA ILE A 63 0.52 -18.14 15.22
C ILE A 63 -0.11 -19.06 16.26
N ALA A 64 -1.06 -18.56 17.07
CA ALA A 64 -1.76 -19.37 18.07
C ALA A 64 -2.51 -20.55 17.44
N LYS A 65 -3.24 -20.31 16.34
CA LYS A 65 -3.94 -21.36 15.57
C LYS A 65 -2.99 -22.43 15.04
N LEU A 66 -1.81 -22.03 14.55
CA LEU A 66 -0.81 -22.96 14.03
C LEU A 66 -0.16 -23.81 15.14
N LYS A 67 0.12 -23.22 16.32
CA LYS A 67 0.62 -23.97 17.49
C LYS A 67 -0.38 -25.02 17.96
N ASN A 68 -1.68 -24.67 17.96
CA ASN A 68 -2.74 -25.61 18.31
C ASN A 68 -2.88 -26.74 17.29
N LYS A 69 -2.78 -26.45 15.99
CA LYS A 69 -2.75 -27.50 14.95
C LYS A 69 -1.57 -28.46 15.13
N ARG A 70 -0.36 -27.97 15.41
CA ARG A 70 0.81 -28.87 15.63
C ARG A 70 0.62 -29.83 16.79
N ARG A 71 -0.04 -29.40 17.88
CA ARG A 71 -0.32 -30.28 19.03
C ARG A 71 -1.27 -31.44 18.69
N VAL A 72 -2.18 -31.27 17.73
CA VAL A 72 -3.12 -32.32 17.30
C VAL A 72 -2.45 -33.41 16.46
N TYR A 73 -1.37 -33.09 15.75
CA TYR A 73 -0.65 -34.05 14.88
C TYR A 73 0.61 -34.64 15.50
N GLN A 74 0.87 -34.36 16.79
CA GLN A 74 2.04 -34.87 17.53
C GLN A 74 1.63 -35.77 18.72
N GLY A 75 0.35 -36.14 18.81
CA GLY A 75 -0.21 -37.06 19.81
C GLY A 75 -0.73 -38.34 19.16
#